data_AF-A0A8S9SV77-F1
#
_entry.id   AF-A0A8S9SV77-F1
#
_cell.length_a   1.000
_cell.length_b   1.000
_cell.length_c   1.000
_cell.angle_alpha   90.00
_cell.angle_beta   90.00
_cell.angle_gamma   90.00
#
_symmetry.space_group_name_H-M   'P 1'
#
loop_
_entity.id
_entity.type
_entity.pdbx_description
1 polymer ?
#
loop_
_entity_poly.entity_id
_entity_poly.type
_entity_poly.pdbx_seq_one_letter_code
_entity_poly.pdbx_strand_id
1 'polypeptide(L)'
;MGTIVSRDMAEKFLKFSIDDGTGCVTCIMWLNQLTSPYFSRFDSSTILLNSRIARRQARDIRIGAVARVRGRVGLYRGVMQIRATNVVIERDPNTEILHWLECVRLGRSCYRIQS
;
A
#
# COMPACT_ATOMS: atom_id res chain seq x y z
N MET A 1 0.85 8.70 -1.26
CA MET A 1 0.53 8.58 0.19
C MET A 1 -0.85 9.16 0.38
N GLY A 2 -1.61 8.76 1.41
CA GLY A 2 -2.94 9.33 1.63
C GLY A 2 -3.70 8.68 2.77
N THR A 3 -4.97 9.01 2.91
CA THR A 3 -5.85 8.54 3.98
C THR A 3 -6.53 7.23 3.60
N ILE A 4 -6.58 6.28 4.52
CA ILE A 4 -7.32 5.02 4.33
C ILE A 4 -8.83 5.32 4.43
N VAL A 5 -9.57 5.08 3.36
CA VAL A 5 -11.01 5.38 3.26
C VAL A 5 -11.89 4.14 3.25
N SER A 6 -11.32 2.95 3.00
CA SER A 6 -12.03 1.68 3.05
C SER A 6 -11.14 0.57 3.61
N ARG A 7 -11.76 -0.48 4.18
CA ARG A 7 -11.05 -1.65 4.72
C ARG A 7 -11.97 -2.86 4.69
N ASP A 8 -11.57 -3.89 3.97
CA ASP A 8 -12.31 -5.13 3.80
C ASP A 8 -11.36 -6.34 3.88
N MET A 9 -11.64 -7.27 4.79
CA MET A 9 -10.80 -8.45 5.03
C MET A 9 -11.37 -9.65 4.28
N ALA A 10 -10.61 -10.16 3.32
CA ALA A 10 -10.89 -11.43 2.66
C ALA A 10 -10.06 -12.56 3.30
N GLU A 11 -10.34 -13.80 2.91
CA GLU A 11 -9.64 -14.99 3.42
C GLU A 11 -8.11 -14.92 3.25
N LYS A 12 -7.63 -14.39 2.11
CA LYS A 12 -6.21 -14.44 1.71
C LYS A 12 -5.53 -13.07 1.64
N PHE A 13 -6.29 -11.99 1.76
CA PHE A 13 -5.76 -10.64 1.59
C PHE A 13 -6.62 -9.61 2.33
N LEU A 14 -6.00 -8.48 2.66
CA LEU A 14 -6.69 -7.25 3.04
C LEU A 14 -6.84 -6.36 1.80
N LYS A 15 -8.08 -5.97 1.52
CA LYS A 15 -8.41 -4.93 0.54
C LYS A 15 -8.67 -3.63 1.28
N PHE A 16 -8.07 -2.54 0.82
CA PHE A 16 -8.29 -1.22 1.38
C PHE A 16 -8.08 -0.18 0.30
N SER A 17 -8.69 0.98 0.44
CA SER A 17 -8.51 2.07 -0.51
C SER A 17 -7.86 3.25 0.17
N ILE A 18 -7.01 3.95 -0.58
CA ILE A 18 -6.31 5.14 -0.12
C ILE A 18 -6.69 6.31 -1.01
N ASP A 19 -7.06 7.42 -0.39
CA ASP A 19 -7.38 8.68 -1.04
C ASP A 19 -6.28 9.69 -0.72
N ASP A 20 -5.65 10.23 -1.75
CA ASP A 20 -4.68 11.32 -1.58
C ASP A 20 -5.30 12.70 -1.79
N GLY A 21 -6.51 12.81 -2.33
CA GLY A 21 -7.14 14.08 -2.69
C GLY A 21 -7.04 14.40 -4.19
N THR A 22 -6.29 13.62 -4.98
CA THR A 22 -6.43 13.58 -6.45
C THR A 22 -7.32 12.43 -6.92
N GLY A 23 -7.49 11.42 -6.07
CA GLY A 23 -8.34 10.27 -6.34
C GLY A 23 -8.11 9.15 -5.35
N CYS A 24 -8.92 8.11 -5.49
CA CYS A 24 -8.90 6.96 -4.60
C CYS A 24 -8.42 5.71 -5.35
N VAL A 25 -7.39 5.03 -4.83
CA VAL A 25 -6.85 3.81 -5.42
C VAL A 25 -7.01 2.61 -4.49
N THR A 26 -7.42 1.47 -5.07
CA THR A 26 -7.54 0.21 -4.33
C THR A 26 -6.17 -0.42 -4.14
N CYS A 27 -5.89 -0.85 -2.92
CA CYS A 27 -4.69 -1.57 -2.51
C CYS A 27 -5.04 -2.99 -2.04
N ILE A 28 -4.24 -3.96 -2.46
CA ILE A 28 -4.37 -5.38 -2.07
C ILE A 28 -3.10 -5.82 -1.35
N MET A 29 -3.22 -6.16 -0.07
CA MET A 29 -2.14 -6.74 0.75
C MET A 29 -2.41 -8.23 0.96
N TRP A 30 -1.58 -9.09 0.37
CA TRP A 30 -1.68 -10.53 0.55
C TRP A 30 -1.22 -10.96 1.95
N LEU A 31 -1.97 -11.87 2.57
CA LEU A 31 -1.73 -12.39 3.94
C LEU A 31 -1.54 -13.92 3.97
N ASN A 32 -1.35 -14.52 2.79
CA ASN A 32 -1.24 -15.95 2.55
C ASN A 32 0.21 -16.42 2.31
N GLN A 33 1.19 -15.74 2.92
CA GLN A 33 2.62 -16.05 2.74
C GLN A 33 2.95 -17.52 3.04
N LEU A 34 2.28 -18.10 4.05
CA LEU A 34 2.55 -19.46 4.51
C LEU A 34 1.80 -20.55 3.73
N THR A 35 0.77 -20.19 2.95
CA THR A 35 -0.11 -21.16 2.29
C THR A 35 -0.06 -21.08 0.77
N SER A 36 0.49 -19.99 0.21
CA SER A 36 0.56 -19.81 -1.23
C SER A 36 1.82 -20.47 -1.82
N PRO A 37 1.70 -21.34 -2.85
CA PRO A 37 2.84 -21.95 -3.53
C PRO A 37 3.80 -20.93 -4.14
N TYR A 38 3.34 -19.71 -4.43
CA TYR A 38 4.20 -18.63 -4.93
C TYR A 38 5.40 -18.35 -4.01
N PHE A 39 5.22 -18.53 -2.69
CA PHE A 39 6.26 -18.26 -1.71
C PHE A 39 7.17 -19.46 -1.40
N SER A 40 6.85 -20.66 -1.89
CA SER A 40 7.64 -21.88 -1.56
C SER A 40 9.10 -21.81 -2.03
N ARG A 41 9.41 -20.92 -2.98
CA ARG A 41 10.76 -20.66 -3.50
C ARG A 41 11.64 -19.81 -2.58
N PHE A 42 11.07 -19.22 -1.51
CA PHE A 42 11.83 -18.42 -0.56
C PHE A 42 12.24 -19.26 0.65
N ASP A 43 13.29 -18.84 1.33
CA ASP A 43 13.69 -19.46 2.59
C ASP A 43 12.58 -19.37 3.66
N SER A 44 12.42 -20.44 4.43
CA SER A 44 11.35 -20.60 5.42
C SER A 44 11.36 -19.49 6.48
N SER A 45 12.53 -19.05 6.94
CA SER A 45 12.65 -17.98 7.94
C SER A 45 12.17 -16.64 7.39
N THR A 46 12.48 -16.37 6.12
CA THR A 46 12.05 -15.16 5.40
C THR A 46 10.54 -15.14 5.21
N ILE A 47 9.92 -16.27 4.85
CA ILE A 47 8.45 -16.38 4.71
C ILE A 47 7.77 -16.12 6.05
N LEU A 48 8.26 -16.74 7.13
CA LEU A 48 7.72 -16.54 8.48
C LEU A 48 7.80 -15.07 8.91
N LEU A 49 8.94 -14.43 8.71
CA LEU A 49 9.12 -13.01 9.03
C LEU A 49 8.15 -12.13 8.22
N ASN A 50 8.07 -12.33 6.91
CA ASN A 50 7.18 -11.59 6.04
C ASN A 50 5.70 -11.78 6.43
N SER A 51 5.31 -13.00 6.80
CA SER A 51 3.94 -13.29 7.26
C SER A 51 3.59 -12.52 8.54
N ARG A 52 4.54 -12.43 9.49
CA ARG A 52 4.36 -11.69 10.74
C ARG A 52 4.29 -10.18 10.50
N ILE A 53 5.16 -9.65 9.64
CA ILE A 53 5.17 -8.23 9.27
C ILE A 53 3.86 -7.87 8.56
N ALA A 54 3.42 -8.66 7.58
CA ALA A 54 2.18 -8.40 6.85
C ALA A 54 0.95 -8.41 7.78
N ARG A 55 0.86 -9.38 8.70
CA ARG A 55 -0.20 -9.43 9.72
C ARG A 55 -0.20 -8.22 10.64
N ARG A 56 0.98 -7.77 11.07
CA ARG A 56 1.12 -6.54 11.87
C ARG A 56 0.62 -5.32 11.10
N GLN A 57 1.09 -5.14 9.86
CA GLN A 57 0.66 -4.04 9.00
C GLN A 57 -0.86 -4.07 8.75
N ALA A 58 -1.44 -5.24 8.51
CA ALA A 58 -2.89 -5.40 8.31
C ALA A 58 -3.75 -5.00 9.53
N ARG A 59 -3.20 -5.11 10.74
CA ARG A 59 -3.84 -4.64 11.98
C ARG A 59 -3.75 -3.12 12.15
N ASP A 60 -2.64 -2.54 11.71
CA ASP A 60 -2.37 -1.10 11.82
C ASP A 60 -3.11 -0.30 10.74
N ILE A 61 -3.43 -0.90 9.60
CA ILE A 61 -4.30 -0.34 8.55
C ILE A 61 -5.73 -0.20 9.09
N ARG A 62 -6.15 1.05 9.33
CA ARG A 62 -7.46 1.43 9.84
C ARG A 62 -7.99 2.64 9.07
N ILE A 63 -9.30 2.73 8.91
CA ILE A 63 -9.96 3.87 8.27
C ILE A 63 -9.62 5.16 9.02
N GLY A 64 -9.35 6.23 8.29
CA GLY A 64 -8.95 7.54 8.81
C GLY A 64 -7.46 7.69 9.11
N ALA A 65 -6.68 6.60 9.10
CA ALA A 65 -5.24 6.69 9.25
C ALA A 65 -4.56 7.07 7.93
N VAL A 66 -3.52 7.89 8.02
CA VAL A 66 -2.67 8.24 6.88
C VAL A 66 -1.65 7.13 6.68
N ALA A 67 -1.54 6.63 5.45
CA ALA A 67 -0.64 5.55 5.09
C ALA A 67 0.24 5.88 3.89
N ARG A 68 1.48 5.39 3.94
CA ARG A 68 2.35 5.29 2.77
C ARG A 68 2.38 3.85 2.29
N VAL A 69 1.80 3.62 1.12
CA VAL A 69 1.75 2.32 0.46
C VAL A 69 2.83 2.25 -0.61
N ARG A 70 3.59 1.16 -0.62
CA ARG A 70 4.49 0.78 -1.71
C ARG A 70 4.05 -0.55 -2.29
N GLY A 71 4.14 -0.69 -3.60
CA GLY A 71 3.67 -1.87 -4.28
C GLY A 71 3.80 -1.77 -5.78
N ARG A 72 3.29 -2.78 -6.47
CA ARG A 72 3.24 -2.82 -7.93
C ARG A 72 1.86 -2.39 -8.41
N VAL A 73 1.81 -1.42 -9.31
CA VAL A 73 0.58 -1.01 -9.99
C VAL A 73 0.19 -2.08 -11.02
N GLY A 74 -1.10 -2.38 -11.13
CA GLY A 74 -1.63 -3.27 -12.16
C GLY A 74 -3.13 -3.12 -12.32
N LEU A 75 -3.68 -3.82 -13.32
CA LEU A 75 -5.11 -3.86 -13.58
C LEU A 75 -5.68 -5.20 -13.08
N TYR A 76 -6.88 -5.17 -12.51
CA TYR A 76 -7.67 -6.37 -12.23
C TYR A 76 -9.11 -6.12 -12.62
N ARG A 77 -9.64 -6.96 -13.51
CA ARG A 77 -10.97 -6.79 -14.13
C ARG A 77 -11.18 -5.37 -14.68
N GLY A 78 -10.14 -4.82 -15.32
CA GLY A 78 -10.17 -3.47 -15.90
C GLY A 78 -9.95 -2.32 -14.93
N VAL A 79 -9.87 -2.58 -13.61
CA VAL A 79 -9.71 -1.53 -12.59
C VAL A 79 -8.27 -1.47 -12.10
N MET A 80 -7.72 -0.26 -12.00
CA MET A 80 -6.39 -0.02 -11.45
C MET A 80 -6.33 -0.35 -9.96
N GLN A 81 -5.30 -1.08 -9.56
CA GLN A 81 -5.01 -1.41 -8.17
C GLN A 81 -3.51 -1.47 -7.90
N ILE A 82 -3.15 -1.33 -6.62
CA ILE A 82 -1.79 -1.51 -6.13
C ILE A 82 -1.71 -2.84 -5.39
N ARG A 83 -0.84 -3.74 -5.86
CA ARG A 83 -0.44 -4.91 -5.08
C ARG A 83 0.59 -4.44 -4.03
N ALA A 84 0.10 -4.20 -2.82
CA ALA A 84 0.90 -3.66 -1.73
C ALA A 84 1.93 -4.68 -1.24
N THR A 85 3.19 -4.25 -1.16
CA THR A 85 4.31 -5.02 -0.59
C THR A 85 4.69 -4.49 0.79
N ASN A 86 4.50 -3.20 1.03
CA ASN A 86 4.79 -2.56 2.30
C ASN A 86 3.81 -1.41 2.55
N VAL A 87 3.30 -1.32 3.78
CA VAL A 87 2.42 -0.23 4.20
C VAL A 87 2.92 0.31 5.53
N VAL A 88 3.16 1.62 5.59
CA VAL A 88 3.57 2.33 6.79
C VAL A 88 2.46 3.28 7.17
N ILE A 89 2.04 3.24 8.44
CA ILE A 89 1.13 4.26 8.99
C ILE A 89 1.97 5.43 9.43
N GLU A 90 1.71 6.59 8.84
CA GLU A 90 2.44 7.81 9.11
C GLU A 90 1.79 8.53 10.29
N ARG A 91 2.61 8.97 11.25
CA ARG A 91 2.15 9.58 12.51
C ARG A 91 2.48 11.06 12.61
N ASP A 92 3.49 11.52 11.87
CA ASP A 92 3.82 12.93 11.80
C ASP A 92 2.81 13.62 10.86
N PRO A 93 2.01 14.57 11.37
CA PRO A 93 1.00 15.27 10.58
C PRO A 93 1.59 16.05 9.40
N ASN A 94 2.88 16.43 9.46
CA ASN A 94 3.53 17.15 8.38
C ASN A 94 3.89 16.25 7.18
N THR A 95 3.83 14.93 7.34
CA THR A 95 4.30 13.99 6.31
C THR A 95 3.51 14.13 5.00
N GLU A 96 2.19 14.37 5.07
CA GLU A 96 1.40 14.56 3.85
C GLU A 96 1.84 15.82 3.10
N ILE A 97 1.86 16.98 3.75
CA ILE A 97 2.21 18.24 3.07
C ILE A 97 3.64 18.22 2.50
N LEU A 98 4.60 17.60 3.22
CA LEU A 98 5.95 17.41 2.72
C LEU A 98 5.99 16.47 1.51
N HIS A 99 5.18 15.40 1.51
CA HIS A 99 5.04 14.52 0.35
C HIS A 99 4.46 15.25 -0.86
N TRP A 100 3.46 16.11 -0.66
CA TRP A 100 2.87 16.94 -1.74
C TRP A 100 3.90 17.86 -2.39
N LEU A 101 4.69 18.57 -1.58
CA LEU A 101 5.77 19.43 -2.08
C LEU A 101 6.78 18.62 -2.90
N GLU A 102 7.13 17.42 -2.44
CA GLU A 102 8.03 16.53 -3.16
C GLU A 102 7.42 16.02 -4.47
N CYS A 103 6.13 15.67 -4.48
CA CYS A 103 5.41 15.28 -5.70
C CYS A 103 5.41 16.40 -6.75
N VAL A 104 5.18 17.66 -6.35
CA VAL A 104 5.25 18.82 -7.26
C VAL A 104 6.67 18.98 -7.81
N ARG A 105 7.68 18.88 -6.94
CA ARG A 105 9.09 18.99 -7.32
C ARG A 105 9.46 17.91 -8.35
N LEU A 106 9.14 16.64 -8.07
CA LEU A 106 9.41 15.51 -8.97
C LEU A 106 8.62 15.61 -10.27
N GLY A 107 7.38 16.08 -10.21
CA GLY A 107 6.55 16.36 -11.39
C GLY A 107 7.24 17.29 -12.37
N ARG A 108 7.85 18.37 -11.86
CA ARG A 108 8.61 19.34 -12.67
C ARG A 108 9.98 18.82 -13.10
N SER A 109 10.78 18.27 -12.18
CA SER A 109 12.20 17.99 -12.43
C SER A 109 12.45 16.63 -13.07
N CYS A 110 11.60 15.63 -12.83
CA CYS A 110 11.84 14.24 -13.23
C CYS A 110 10.81 13.74 -14.24
N TYR A 111 9.53 13.98 -13.98
CA TYR A 111 8.45 13.44 -14.80
C TYR A 111 7.99 14.39 -15.92
N ARG A 112 8.44 15.65 -15.91
CA ARG A 112 8.12 16.69 -16.90
C ARG A 112 6.62 16.83 -17.15
N ILE A 113 5.83 16.69 -16.09
CA ILE A 113 4.39 16.91 -16.14
C ILE A 113 4.19 18.42 -16.32
N GLN A 114 3.67 18.82 -17.48
CA GLN A 114 3.25 20.21 -17.70
C GLN A 114 2.02 20.48 -16.83
N SER A 115 2.09 21.56 -16.05
CA SER A 115 0.98 21.99 -15.18
C SER A 115 0.08 22.95 -15.93
#